data_AF-A0A6G4DCP4-F1
#
_entry.id   AF-A0A6G4DCP4-F1
#
_cell.length_a   1.000
_cell.length_b   1.000
_cell.length_c   1.000
_cell.angle_alpha   90.00
_cell.angle_beta   90.00
_cell.angle_gamma   90.00
#
_symmetry.space_group_name_H-M   'P 1'
#
loop_
_entity.id
_entity.type
_entity.pdbx_description
1 polymer ?
#
loop_
_entity_poly.entity_id
_entity_poly.type
_entity_poly.pdbx_seq_one_letter_code
_entity_poly.pdbx_strand_id
1 'polypeptide(L)'
;MLKAYKFRIYPNKEQRLYLGKTFGCTRFIYNKMLSDRIKLYEENKDLDIKKVKYPTPAQYKKEFTWLKEVDSLALANAQMNL
;
A
#
# COMPACT_ATOMS: atom_id res chain seq x y z
N MET A 1 -37.93 -19.99 14.14
CA MET A 1 -36.76 -20.91 14.12
C MET A 1 -35.62 -20.23 13.38
N LEU A 2 -34.54 -19.86 14.07
CA LEU A 2 -33.40 -19.22 13.44
C LEU A 2 -32.56 -20.28 12.71
N LYS A 3 -32.25 -20.05 11.44
CA LYS A 3 -31.36 -20.88 10.63
C LYS A 3 -30.10 -20.09 10.30
N ALA A 4 -28.94 -20.71 10.43
CA ALA A 4 -27.67 -20.16 10.01
C ALA A 4 -27.03 -21.10 8.98
N TYR A 5 -26.30 -20.51 8.03
CA TYR A 5 -25.60 -21.25 6.98
C TYR A 5 -24.13 -20.90 7.01
N LYS A 6 -23.27 -21.91 6.80
CA LYS A 6 -21.83 -21.75 6.69
C LYS A 6 -21.40 -22.11 5.29
N PHE A 7 -20.80 -21.15 4.59
CA PHE A 7 -20.25 -21.34 3.26
C PHE A 7 -18.75 -21.07 3.27
N ARG A 8 -18.03 -21.74 2.37
CA ARG A 8 -16.65 -21.41 2.04
C ARG A 8 -16.60 -21.09 0.55
N ILE A 9 -16.08 -19.91 0.22
CA ILE A 9 -15.90 -19.45 -1.15
C ILE A 9 -14.41 -19.45 -1.44
N TYR A 10 -14.03 -19.92 -2.63
CA TYR A 10 -12.66 -19.84 -3.12
C TYR A 10 -12.60 -18.87 -4.30
N PRO A 11 -11.53 -18.08 -4.41
CA PRO A 11 -11.38 -17.14 -5.52
C PRO A 11 -11.23 -17.88 -6.85
N ASN A 12 -11.86 -17.36 -7.89
CA ASN A 12 -11.62 -17.80 -9.27
C ASN A 12 -10.23 -17.35 -9.77
N LYS A 13 -9.88 -17.68 -11.02
CA LYS A 13 -8.54 -17.37 -11.58
C LYS A 13 -8.25 -15.86 -11.57
N GLU A 14 -9.20 -15.04 -12.00
CA GLU A 14 -9.05 -13.58 -12.08
C GLU A 14 -8.91 -12.96 -10.69
N GLN A 15 -9.71 -13.40 -9.73
CA GLN A 15 -9.64 -12.95 -8.34
C GLN A 15 -8.29 -13.30 -7.69
N ARG A 16 -7.75 -14.49 -7.95
CA ARG A 16 -6.41 -14.87 -7.46
C ARG A 16 -5.33 -13.96 -8.03
N LEU A 17 -5.40 -13.66 -9.33
CA LEU A 17 -4.46 -12.75 -9.97
C LEU A 17 -4.57 -11.33 -9.36
N TYR A 18 -5.79 -10.83 -9.20
CA TYR A 18 -6.05 -9.51 -8.62
C TYR A 18 -5.54 -9.41 -7.17
N LEU A 19 -5.78 -10.42 -6.34
CA LEU A 19 -5.28 -10.48 -4.97
C LEU A 19 -3.75 -10.53 -4.95
N GLY A 20 -3.13 -11.36 -5.81
CA GLY A 20 -1.67 -11.44 -5.94
C GLY A 20 -1.05 -10.09 -6.32
N LYS A 21 -1.63 -9.40 -7.31
CA LYS A 21 -1.24 -8.03 -7.68
C LYS A 21 -1.39 -7.07 -6.51
N THR A 22 -2.54 -7.09 -5.83
CA THR A 22 -2.83 -6.21 -4.69
C THR A 22 -1.79 -6.37 -3.59
N PHE A 23 -1.49 -7.61 -3.17
CA PHE A 23 -0.48 -7.88 -2.15
C PHE A 23 0.92 -7.42 -2.57
N GLY A 24 1.32 -7.70 -3.82
CA GLY A 24 2.60 -7.26 -4.36
C GLY A 24 2.73 -5.74 -4.38
N CYS A 25 1.70 -5.04 -4.85
CA CYS A 25 1.66 -3.59 -4.92
C CYS A 25 1.70 -2.93 -3.53
N THR A 26 0.93 -3.45 -2.57
CA THR A 26 0.93 -2.95 -1.19
C THR A 26 2.30 -3.14 -0.54
N ARG A 27 2.93 -4.31 -0.71
CA ARG A 27 4.29 -4.57 -0.20
C ARG A 27 5.32 -3.62 -0.82
N PHE A 28 5.24 -3.40 -2.13
CA PHE A 28 6.12 -2.46 -2.82
C PHE A 28 5.96 -1.03 -2.28
N ILE A 29 4.73 -0.53 -2.18
CA ILE A 29 4.47 0.83 -1.67
C ILE A 29 5.00 0.99 -0.25
N TYR A 30 4.76 0.01 0.63
CA TYR A 30 5.30 0.04 1.99
C TYR A 30 6.83 0.20 1.98
N ASN A 31 7.54 -0.69 1.28
CA ASN A 31 9.00 -0.67 1.23
C ASN A 31 9.55 0.62 0.60
N LYS A 32 8.92 1.09 -0.48
CA LYS A 32 9.34 2.31 -1.19
C LYS A 32 9.16 3.53 -0.30
N MET A 33 8.01 3.67 0.33
CA MET A 33 7.75 4.75 1.27
C MET A 33 8.69 4.70 2.48
N LEU A 34 8.92 3.53 3.07
CA LEU A 34 9.87 3.38 4.18
C LEU A 34 11.28 3.84 3.79
N SER A 35 11.76 3.39 2.63
CA SER A 35 13.06 3.80 2.09
C SER A 35 13.15 5.31 1.90
N ASP A 36 12.10 5.93 1.33
CA ASP A 36 12.09 7.37 1.09
C ASP A 36 11.99 8.16 2.41
N ARG A 37 11.26 7.65 3.41
CA ARG A 37 11.20 8.24 4.77
C ARG A 37 12.57 8.19 5.45
N ILE A 38 13.27 7.06 5.41
CA ILE A 38 14.61 6.91 5.99
C ILE A 38 15.58 7.89 5.32
N LYS A 39 15.55 7.97 3.98
CA LYS A 39 16.39 8.90 3.23
C LYS A 39 16.11 10.36 3.60
N LEU A 40 14.83 10.75 3.63
CA LEU A 40 14.42 12.11 4.02
C LEU A 40 14.84 12.43 5.46
N TYR A 41 14.72 11.47 6.37
CA TYR A 41 15.16 11.63 7.75
C TYR A 41 16.68 11.88 7.83
N GLU A 42 17.49 11.06 7.18
CA GLU A 42 18.96 11.23 7.19
C GLU A 42 19.41 12.56 6.59
N GLU A 43 18.75 13.03 5.52
CA GLU A 43 19.03 14.32 4.88
C GLU A 43 18.61 15.53 5.73
N ASN A 44 17.63 15.37 6.63
CA ASN A 44 17.02 16.46 7.39
C ASN A 44 17.15 16.27 8.91
N LYS A 45 18.05 15.41 9.37
CA LYS A 45 18.19 15.03 10.78
C LYS A 45 18.48 16.21 11.72
N ASP A 46 19.07 17.27 11.18
CA ASP A 46 19.41 18.50 11.92
C ASP A 46 18.27 19.55 11.87
N LEU A 47 17.17 19.26 11.17
CA LEU A 47 15.99 20.12 11.04
C LEU A 47 14.84 19.63 11.94
N ASP A 48 13.90 20.52 12.25
CA ASP A 48 12.66 20.15 12.93
C ASP A 48 11.86 19.18 12.06
N ILE A 49 11.76 17.93 12.52
CA ILE A 49 11.06 16.80 11.88
C ILE A 49 9.61 17.17 11.51
N LYS A 50 8.97 18.09 12.26
CA LYS A 50 7.59 18.54 11.96
C LYS A 50 7.45 19.29 10.63
N LYS A 51 8.55 19.76 10.04
CA LYS A 51 8.57 20.43 8.74
C LYS A 51 8.76 19.46 7.57
N VAL A 52 9.16 18.22 7.83
CA VAL A 52 9.43 17.21 6.79
C VAL A 52 8.12 16.59 6.33
N LYS A 53 7.77 16.81 5.05
CA LYS A 53 6.60 16.18 4.41
C LYS A 53 7.00 14.89 3.74
N TYR A 54 6.45 13.78 4.21
CA TYR A 54 6.68 12.48 3.59
C TYR A 54 5.83 12.27 2.34
N PRO A 55 6.35 11.50 1.36
CA PRO A 55 5.60 11.19 0.14
C PRO A 55 4.36 10.33 0.43
N THR A 56 3.34 10.48 -0.41
CA THR A 56 2.09 9.71 -0.29
C THR A 56 1.97 8.66 -1.41
N PRO A 57 1.19 7.57 -1.22
CA PRO A 57 0.99 6.54 -2.23
C PRO A 57 0.58 7.08 -3.61
N ALA A 58 -0.16 8.20 -3.64
CA ALA A 58 -0.62 8.83 -4.87
C ALA A 58 0.53 9.39 -5.74
N GLN A 59 1.62 9.84 -5.13
CA GLN A 59 2.77 10.41 -5.86
C GLN A 59 3.47 9.35 -6.71
N TYR A 60 3.58 8.12 -6.19
CA TYR A 60 4.22 6.99 -6.88
C TYR A 60 3.43 6.49 -8.09
N LYS A 61 2.11 6.75 -8.17
CA LYS A 61 1.28 6.30 -9.32
C LYS A 61 1.64 6.97 -10.65
N LYS A 62 2.43 8.05 -10.63
CA LYS A 62 2.96 8.69 -11.84
C LYS A 62 4.11 7.88 -12.44
N GLU A 63 5.00 7.39 -11.58
CA GLU A 63 6.18 6.61 -11.96
C GLU A 63 5.84 5.11 -12.15
N PHE A 64 5.03 4.57 -11.24
CA PHE A 64 4.63 3.16 -11.22
C PHE A 64 3.15 3.05 -11.61
N THR A 65 2.87 3.08 -12.91
CA THR A 65 1.51 3.10 -13.46
C THR A 65 0.70 1.85 -13.12
N TRP A 66 1.37 0.70 -12.96
CA TRP A 66 0.76 -0.58 -12.55
C TRP A 66 0.13 -0.54 -11.15
N LEU A 67 0.48 0.44 -10.30
CA LEU A 67 -0.22 0.69 -9.03
C LEU A 67 -1.68 1.15 -9.22
N LYS A 68 -2.08 1.53 -10.43
CA LYS A 68 -3.47 1.86 -10.76
C LYS A 68 -4.33 0.63 -11.02
N GLU A 69 -3.73 -0.54 -11.16
CA GLU A 69 -4.46 -1.79 -11.44
C GLU A 69 -5.11 -2.43 -10.20
N VAL A 70 -4.78 -1.93 -9.00
CA VAL A 70 -5.19 -2.52 -7.72
C VAL A 70 -5.98 -1.52 -6.88
N ASP A 71 -6.64 -2.02 -5.84
CA ASP A 71 -7.43 -1.19 -4.94
C ASP A 71 -6.62 -0.04 -4.32
N SER A 72 -7.14 1.17 -4.44
CA SER A 72 -6.46 2.37 -3.97
C SER A 72 -6.43 2.47 -2.44
N LEU A 73 -7.42 1.90 -1.75
CA LEU A 73 -7.49 1.91 -0.29
C LEU A 73 -6.44 0.96 0.30
N ALA A 74 -6.22 -0.21 -0.32
CA ALA A 74 -5.16 -1.14 0.06
C ALA A 74 -3.76 -0.50 -0.03
N LEU A 75 -3.51 0.33 -1.05
CA LEU A 75 -2.26 1.09 -1.17
C LEU A 75 -2.18 2.22 -0.13
N ALA A 76 -3.29 2.92 0.12
CA ALA A 76 -3.34 3.97 1.13
C ALA A 76 -3.09 3.43 2.54
N ASN A 77 -3.67 2.28 2.89
CA ASN A 77 -3.51 1.67 4.21
C ASN A 77 -2.11 1.13 4.46
N ALA A 78 -1.31 0.90 3.41
CA ALA A 78 0.10 0.53 3.56
C ALA A 78 0.86 1.58 4.40
N GLN A 79 0.49 2.85 4.29
CA GLN A 79 1.17 3.94 4.98
C GLN A 79 0.88 4.03 6.48
N MET A 80 -0.19 3.38 6.96
CA MET A 80 -0.59 3.44 8.38
C MET A 80 0.37 2.66 9.28
N ASN A 81 1.19 1.78 8.71
CA ASN A 81 2.16 0.94 9.43
C ASN A 81 3.62 1.42 9.26
N LEU A 82 3.80 2.66 8.78
CA LEU A 82 5.10 3.28 8.49
C LEU A 82 5.47 4.35 9.50
#